data_AF-A0A382CQM3-F1
#
_entry.id   AF-A0A382CQM3-F1
#
_cell.length_a   1.000
_cell.length_b   1.000
_cell.length_c   1.000
_cell.angle_alpha   90.00
_cell.angle_beta   90.00
_cell.angle_gamma   90.00
#
_symmetry.space_group_name_H-M   'P 1'
#
loop_
_entity.id
_entity.type
_entity.pdbx_description
1 polymer ?
#
loop_
_entity_poly.entity_id
_entity_poly.type
_entity_poly.pdbx_seq_one_letter_code
_entity_poly.pdbx_strand_id
1 'polypeptide(L)'
;VLTLRDRPVQDIMTPRTVVFSLNVAARVGEIREQEDIYYHSRIPVFDRDADDVVGMVHRRDLMAAMARQQFDATMESMMGPIDFVAGTMGIDR
;
A
#
# COMPACT_ATOMS: atom_id res chain seq x y z
N VAL A 1 -27.75 -13.34 12.67
CA VAL A 1 -27.69 -13.38 11.18
C VAL A 1 -27.13 -12.05 10.73
N LEU A 2 -25.90 -12.03 10.20
CA LEU A 2 -25.15 -10.81 9.87
C LEU A 2 -25.66 -10.18 8.57
N THR A 3 -26.32 -9.02 8.70
CA THR A 3 -26.80 -8.19 7.60
C THR A 3 -25.62 -7.42 7.01
N LEU A 4 -24.88 -8.07 6.09
CA LEU A 4 -23.73 -7.50 5.37
C LEU A 4 -24.08 -7.15 3.91
N ARG A 5 -25.35 -6.82 3.62
CA ARG A 5 -25.84 -6.66 2.23
C ARG A 5 -26.14 -5.23 1.77
N ASP A 6 -26.24 -4.26 2.66
CA ASP A 6 -26.73 -2.91 2.29
C ASP A 6 -25.88 -1.73 2.79
N ARG A 7 -24.60 -1.95 3.12
CA ARG A 7 -23.69 -0.81 3.38
C ARG A 7 -22.93 -0.45 2.11
N PRO A 8 -23.03 0.79 1.62
CA PRO A 8 -22.29 1.21 0.44
C PRO A 8 -20.79 1.08 0.76
N VAL A 9 -19.99 0.62 -0.22
CA VAL A 9 -18.58 0.21 -0.01
C VAL A 9 -17.73 1.35 0.61
N GLN A 10 -18.11 2.60 0.34
CA GLN A 10 -17.61 3.84 0.95
C GLN A 10 -17.68 3.89 2.49
N ASP A 11 -18.58 3.14 3.15
CA ASP A 11 -18.70 3.11 4.62
C ASP A 11 -17.75 2.09 5.29
N ILE A 12 -17.07 1.25 4.50
CA ILE A 12 -16.14 0.20 4.98
C ILE A 12 -14.71 0.46 4.48
N MET A 13 -14.55 1.24 3.40
CA MET A 13 -13.24 1.70 2.93
C MET A 13 -12.61 2.66 3.95
N THR A 14 -11.31 2.52 4.18
CA THR A 14 -10.53 3.59 4.80
C THR A 14 -10.55 4.79 3.85
N PRO A 15 -11.03 5.99 4.27
CA PRO A 15 -11.04 7.16 3.40
C PRO A 15 -9.65 7.41 2.80
N ARG A 16 -9.59 7.62 1.49
CA ARG A 16 -8.33 7.73 0.72
C ARG A 16 -7.34 8.75 1.29
N THR A 17 -7.86 9.80 1.93
CA THR A 17 -7.10 10.88 2.57
C THR A 17 -6.28 10.48 3.79
N VAL A 18 -6.51 9.30 4.38
CA VAL A 18 -5.77 8.80 5.55
C VAL A 18 -4.97 7.52 5.25
N VAL A 19 -4.80 7.18 3.96
CA VAL A 19 -4.02 6.00 3.56
C VAL A 19 -2.54 6.35 3.64
N PHE A 20 -1.85 5.76 4.60
CA PHE A 20 -0.40 5.76 4.64
C PHE A 20 0.14 5.13 3.35
N SER A 21 0.92 5.89 2.60
CA SER A 21 1.47 5.50 1.30
C SER A 21 2.91 5.98 1.18
N LEU A 22 3.69 5.30 0.35
CA LEU A 22 5.12 5.54 0.19
C LEU A 22 5.41 6.11 -1.19
N ASN A 23 6.33 7.05 -1.28
CA ASN A 23 6.76 7.54 -2.59
C ASN A 23 7.62 6.47 -3.30
N VAL A 24 7.48 6.35 -4.62
CA VAL A 24 8.20 5.39 -5.47
C VAL A 24 9.73 5.55 -5.38
N ALA A 25 10.21 6.78 -5.19
CA ALA A 25 11.62 7.10 -5.05
C ALA A 25 12.13 6.94 -3.60
N ALA A 26 11.25 6.72 -2.62
CA ALA A 26 11.64 6.58 -1.23
C ALA A 26 12.49 5.32 -1.03
N ARG A 27 13.52 5.44 -0.20
CA ARG A 27 14.43 4.34 0.12
C ARG A 27 14.03 3.61 1.38
N VAL A 28 14.36 2.32 1.45
CA VAL A 28 14.14 1.49 2.66
C VAL A 28 14.75 2.15 3.91
N GLY A 29 15.91 2.79 3.79
CA GLY A 29 16.56 3.50 4.89
C GLY A 29 15.75 4.67 5.45
N GLU A 30 15.08 5.43 4.58
CA GLU A 30 14.25 6.59 4.95
C GLU A 30 12.95 6.15 5.61
N ILE A 31 12.42 5.02 5.16
CA ILE A 31 11.14 4.48 5.61
C ILE A 31 11.27 3.84 7.00
N ARG A 32 12.47 3.40 7.39
CA ARG A 32 12.75 2.78 8.70
C ARG A 32 12.30 3.65 9.89
N GLU A 33 12.32 4.96 9.73
CA GLU A 33 11.98 5.93 10.79
C GLU A 33 10.46 6.19 10.89
N GLN A 34 9.66 5.66 9.96
CA GLN A 34 8.22 5.85 9.95
C GLN A 34 7.54 4.75 10.76
N GLU A 35 6.86 5.12 11.86
CA GLU A 35 6.15 4.15 12.71
C GLU A 35 4.93 3.53 12.01
N ASP A 36 4.35 4.24 11.04
CA ASP A 36 3.12 3.81 10.37
C ASP A 36 3.28 2.54 9.53
N ILE A 37 4.53 2.21 9.13
CA ILE A 37 4.85 1.00 8.37
C ILE A 37 4.54 -0.27 9.16
N TYR A 38 4.51 -0.19 10.49
CA TYR A 38 4.32 -1.35 11.35
C TYR A 38 2.84 -1.72 11.48
N TYR A 39 1.90 -0.80 11.21
CA TYR A 39 0.47 -1.06 11.41
C TYR A 39 -0.20 -1.69 10.17
N HIS A 40 0.36 -1.49 8.97
CA HIS A 40 -0.28 -1.92 7.73
C HIS A 40 0.46 -3.08 7.06
N SER A 41 -0.28 -4.11 6.66
CA SER A 41 0.31 -5.29 5.98
C SER A 41 0.70 -5.00 4.52
N ARG A 42 -0.03 -4.09 3.89
CA ARG A 42 0.09 -3.68 2.49
C ARG A 42 0.09 -2.17 2.45
N ILE A 43 1.09 -1.60 1.80
CA ILE A 43 1.31 -0.17 1.74
C ILE A 43 1.35 0.23 0.27
N PRO A 44 0.42 1.10 -0.19
CA PRO A 44 0.44 1.62 -1.55
C PRO A 44 1.69 2.46 -1.81
N VAL A 45 2.21 2.37 -3.03
CA VAL A 45 3.32 3.18 -3.53
C VAL A 45 2.78 4.15 -4.56
N PHE A 46 3.09 5.43 -4.42
CA PHE A 46 2.68 6.49 -5.33
C PHE A 46 3.87 7.16 -6.01
N ASP A 47 3.67 7.70 -7.21
CA ASP A 47 4.71 8.45 -7.93
C ASP A 47 4.58 9.96 -7.69
N ARG A 48 3.57 10.59 -8.31
CA ARG A 48 3.39 12.05 -8.26
C ARG A 48 2.63 12.55 -7.04
N ASP A 49 1.52 11.89 -6.71
CA ASP A 49 0.65 12.24 -5.59
C ASP A 49 -0.11 11.00 -5.09
N ALA A 50 -0.82 11.10 -3.96
CA ALA A 50 -1.58 9.99 -3.39
C ALA A 50 -2.71 9.45 -4.29
N ASP A 51 -3.06 10.17 -5.36
CA ASP A 51 -4.02 9.70 -6.36
C ASP A 51 -3.35 8.81 -7.43
N ASP A 52 -2.05 9.02 -7.67
CA ASP A 52 -1.20 8.27 -8.59
C ASP A 52 -0.47 7.09 -7.92
N VAL A 53 -1.26 6.15 -7.38
CA VAL A 53 -0.72 4.86 -6.90
C VAL A 53 -0.23 4.07 -8.10
N VAL A 54 1.00 3.56 -8.05
CA VAL A 54 1.66 2.81 -9.15
C VAL A 54 1.98 1.37 -8.76
N GLY A 55 1.94 1.03 -7.48
CA GLY A 55 2.28 -0.29 -6.99
C GLY A 55 1.97 -0.50 -5.52
N MET A 56 2.28 -1.69 -5.00
CA MET A 56 2.07 -2.04 -3.60
C MET A 56 3.27 -2.76 -3.03
N VAL A 57 3.65 -2.42 -1.81
CA VAL A 57 4.71 -3.09 -1.05
C VAL A 57 4.09 -3.82 0.14
N HIS A 58 4.55 -5.04 0.40
CA HIS A 58 4.22 -5.73 1.64
C HIS A 58 5.19 -5.34 2.74
N ARG A 59 4.65 -5.07 3.94
CA ARG A 59 5.47 -4.81 5.14
C ARG A 59 6.50 -5.91 5.39
N ARG A 60 6.15 -7.18 5.17
CA ARG A 60 7.08 -8.30 5.37
C ARG A 60 8.32 -8.20 4.48
N ASP A 61 8.14 -7.72 3.25
CA ASP A 61 9.21 -7.62 2.26
C ASP A 61 10.09 -6.42 2.60
N LEU A 62 9.47 -5.31 3.03
CA LEU A 62 10.16 -4.14 3.57
C LEU A 62 11.01 -4.48 4.81
N MET A 63 10.45 -5.20 5.77
CA MET A 63 11.17 -5.67 6.96
C MET A 63 12.30 -6.63 6.61
N ALA A 64 12.09 -7.53 5.63
CA ALA A 64 13.14 -8.42 5.14
C ALA A 64 14.28 -7.65 4.47
N ALA A 65 13.99 -6.61 3.70
CA ALA A 65 14.99 -5.73 3.10
C ALA A 65 15.79 -4.97 4.18
N MET A 66 15.13 -4.45 5.22
CA MET A 66 15.79 -3.83 6.38
C MET A 66 16.71 -4.83 7.10
N ALA A 67 16.24 -6.05 7.33
CA ALA A 67 17.03 -7.11 7.98
C ALA A 67 18.26 -7.51 7.15
N ARG A 68 18.18 -7.42 5.82
CA ARG A 68 19.29 -7.65 4.88
C ARG A 68 20.17 -6.42 4.65
N GLN A 69 19.94 -5.32 5.38
CA GLN A 69 20.65 -4.05 5.23
C GLN A 69 20.57 -3.45 3.81
N GLN A 70 19.48 -3.72 3.08
CA GLN A 70 19.25 -3.22 1.72
C GLN A 70 18.66 -1.79 1.77
N PHE A 71 19.33 -0.87 2.46
CA PHE A 71 18.79 0.47 2.73
C PHE A 71 18.72 1.37 1.50
N ASP A 72 19.51 1.08 0.47
CA ASP A 72 19.51 1.82 -0.80
C ASP A 72 18.42 1.36 -1.79
N ALA A 73 17.73 0.25 -1.49
CA ALA A 73 16.62 -0.20 -2.33
C ALA A 73 15.48 0.83 -2.30
N THR A 74 14.93 1.12 -3.47
CA THR A 74 13.79 2.03 -3.65
C THR A 74 12.48 1.28 -3.61
N MET A 75 11.38 1.97 -3.30
CA MET A 75 10.04 1.39 -3.38
C MET A 75 9.69 0.90 -4.80
N GLU A 76 10.20 1.57 -5.83
CA GLU A 76 10.11 1.12 -7.23
C GLU A 76 10.63 -0.33 -7.42
N SER A 77 11.78 -0.65 -6.82
CA SER A 77 12.40 -1.97 -6.95
C SER A 77 11.73 -3.05 -6.09
N MET A 78 10.96 -2.63 -5.09
CA MET A 78 10.32 -3.51 -4.11
C MET A 78 8.83 -3.73 -4.35
N MET A 79 8.18 -2.81 -5.06
CA MET A 79 6.74 -2.89 -5.30
C MET A 79 6.40 -4.08 -6.20
N GLY A 80 5.36 -4.81 -5.81
CA GLY A 80 4.72 -5.78 -6.68
C GLY A 80 3.74 -5.08 -7.63
N PRO A 81 3.39 -5.72 -8.77
CA PRO A 81 2.36 -5.21 -9.65
C PRO A 81 1.03 -5.08 -8.90
N ILE A 82 0.36 -3.94 -9.05
CA ILE A 82 -1.04 -3.77 -8.64
C ILE A 82 -1.93 -4.19 -9.81
N ASP A 83 -2.87 -5.09 -9.55
CA ASP A 83 -4.03 -5.27 -10.41
C ASP A 83 -5.00 -4.11 -10.17
N PHE A 84 -5.07 -3.17 -11.12
CA PHE A 84 -6.05 -2.09 -11.07
C PHE A 84 -7.44 -2.64 -11.41
N VAL A 85 -8.25 -2.84 -10.38
CA VAL A 85 -9.67 -3.16 -10.56
C VAL A 85 -10.43 -1.84 -10.69
N ALA A 86 -10.93 -1.54 -11.89
CA ALA A 86 -11.86 -0.42 -12.08
C ALA A 86 -13.10 -0.64 -11.19
N GLY A 87 -13.56 0.41 -10.49
CA GLY A 87 -14.66 0.33 -9.51
C GLY A 87 -16.02 -0.16 -10.06
N THR A 88 -16.10 -0.47 -11.36
CA THR A 88 -17.26 -1.06 -12.04
C THR A 88 -17.18 -2.58 -12.16
N MET A 89 -16.12 -3.23 -11.70
CA MET A 89 -15.96 -4.69 -11.81
C MET A 89 -16.62 -5.41 -10.62
N GLY A 90 -17.53 -6.33 -10.91
CA GLY A 90 -18.20 -7.14 -9.88
C GLY A 90 -17.23 -8.07 -9.16
N ILE A 91 -17.37 -8.18 -7.84
CA ILE A 91 -16.61 -9.06 -6.94
C ILE A 91 -17.04 -10.52 -7.16
N ASP A 92 -16.80 -11.09 -8.33
CA ASP A 92 -16.92 -12.53 -8.54
C ASP A 92 -16.16 -12.99 -9.80
N ARG A 93 -14.87 -13.33 -9.63
CA ARG A 93 -14.23 -14.41 -10.39
C ARG A 93 -13.03 -15.00 -9.67
#